data_AF-A0A2E7KXJ6-F1
#
_entry.id   AF-A0A2E7KXJ6-F1
#
_cell.length_a   1.000
_cell.length_b   1.000
_cell.length_c   1.000
_cell.angle_alpha   90.00
_cell.angle_beta   90.00
_cell.angle_gamma   90.00
#
_symmetry.space_group_name_H-M   'P 1'
#
loop_
_entity.id
_entity.type
_entity.pdbx_description
1 polymer ?
#
loop_
_entity_poly.entity_id
_entity_poly.type
_entity_poly.pdbx_seq_one_letter_code
_entity_poly.pdbx_strand_id
1 'polypeptide(L)'
;MAKETEIVLFHTNTAGAVPTNSQLIEGEIALNTADKRLFTEDSSAVVVELGTNPSSITTGAITATGVVTANNSFLSSNVTITGGTVNGVVIGGSTAQAITGTVITASTNFVGALTGDTTGT
;
A
#
# COMPACT_ATOMS: atom_id res chain seq x y z
N MET A 1 5.73 8.65 37.32
CA MET A 1 4.32 8.41 37.68
C MET A 1 4.23 6.99 38.19
N ALA A 2 3.56 6.78 39.33
CA ALA A 2 3.30 5.41 39.78
C ALA A 2 2.31 4.76 38.81
N LYS A 3 2.55 3.51 38.43
CA LYS A 3 1.67 2.72 37.57
C LYS A 3 0.26 2.71 38.18
N GLU A 4 -0.72 3.24 37.46
CA GLU A 4 -2.07 3.42 38.00
C GLU A 4 -2.91 2.14 37.83
N THR A 5 -2.63 1.32 36.80
CA THR A 5 -3.08 -0.10 36.67
C THR A 5 -2.39 -0.78 35.47
N GLU A 6 -2.23 -2.11 35.51
CA GLU A 6 -1.61 -2.90 34.42
C GLU A 6 -2.67 -3.40 33.43
N ILE A 7 -2.54 -3.09 32.14
CA ILE A 7 -3.31 -3.75 31.07
C ILE A 7 -2.44 -4.88 30.53
N VAL A 8 -2.79 -6.11 30.87
CA VAL A 8 -2.15 -7.31 30.32
C VAL A 8 -3.02 -7.79 29.18
N LEU A 9 -2.47 -7.76 27.97
CA LEU A 9 -3.07 -8.47 26.85
C LEU A 9 -2.68 -9.93 26.94
N PHE A 10 -3.56 -10.82 26.48
CA PHE A 10 -3.09 -12.13 26.10
C PHE A 10 -1.99 -11.98 25.03
N HIS A 11 -0.80 -12.50 25.33
CA HIS A 11 0.35 -12.32 24.47
C HIS A 11 1.15 -13.61 24.30
N THR A 12 1.79 -13.71 23.15
CA THR A 12 2.71 -14.80 22.83
C THR A 12 3.93 -14.25 22.11
N ASN A 13 5.09 -14.84 22.37
CA ASN A 13 6.34 -14.58 21.63
C ASN A 13 6.74 -15.79 20.77
N THR A 14 5.84 -16.76 20.66
CA THR A 14 6.01 -17.87 19.75
C THR A 14 5.61 -17.39 18.36
N ALA A 15 6.56 -17.37 17.42
CA ALA A 15 6.26 -17.10 16.01
C ALA A 15 5.15 -18.04 15.52
N GLY A 16 4.18 -17.51 14.80
CA GLY A 16 2.99 -18.21 14.33
C GLY A 16 1.85 -18.35 15.34
N ALA A 17 2.03 -18.02 16.62
CA ALA A 17 1.01 -18.29 17.62
C ALA A 17 -0.20 -17.34 17.52
N VAL A 18 -1.40 -17.91 17.48
CA VAL A 18 -2.68 -17.19 17.51
C VAL A 18 -3.36 -17.47 18.86
N PRO A 19 -3.90 -16.46 19.55
CA PRO A 19 -4.72 -16.61 20.75
C PRO A 19 -5.98 -17.49 20.53
N THR A 20 -6.46 -18.18 21.55
CA THR A 20 -7.71 -18.97 21.52
C THR A 20 -8.87 -18.21 22.17
N ASN A 21 -10.10 -18.62 21.89
CA ASN A 21 -11.30 -18.04 22.50
C ASN A 21 -11.54 -18.46 23.97
N SER A 22 -10.72 -19.36 24.51
CA SER A 22 -10.66 -19.60 25.96
C SER A 22 -9.62 -18.70 26.62
N GLN A 23 -8.83 -17.99 25.81
CA GLN A 23 -7.80 -17.05 26.21
C GLN A 23 -8.25 -15.59 26.07
N LEU A 24 -9.23 -15.32 25.20
CA LEU A 24 -9.82 -14.00 24.98
C LEU A 24 -11.30 -13.98 25.37
N ILE A 25 -11.81 -12.79 25.66
CA ILE A 25 -13.25 -12.49 25.66
C ILE A 25 -13.59 -11.59 24.45
N GLU A 26 -14.85 -11.57 24.02
CA GLU A 26 -15.34 -10.66 22.97
C GLU A 26 -14.77 -9.23 23.10
N GLY A 27 -14.18 -8.72 22.03
CA GLY A 27 -13.54 -7.41 21.94
C GLY A 27 -12.16 -7.32 22.60
N GLU A 28 -11.68 -8.37 23.26
CA GLU A 28 -10.36 -8.40 23.90
C GLU A 28 -9.25 -8.51 22.86
N ILE A 29 -8.30 -7.59 22.96
CA ILE A 29 -7.15 -7.53 22.07
C ILE A 29 -6.05 -8.47 22.54
N ALA A 30 -5.38 -9.12 21.58
CA ALA A 30 -4.27 -10.00 21.84
C ALA A 30 -3.13 -9.84 20.84
N LEU A 31 -1.93 -10.24 21.27
CA LEU A 31 -0.70 -9.91 20.56
C LEU A 31 0.19 -11.14 20.35
N ASN A 32 0.53 -11.38 19.08
CA ASN A 32 1.69 -12.18 18.73
C ASN A 32 2.89 -11.26 18.50
N THR A 33 3.76 -11.22 19.51
CA THR A 33 4.94 -10.35 19.55
C THR A 33 6.05 -10.77 18.57
N ALA A 34 6.03 -12.01 18.07
CA ALA A 34 6.98 -12.51 17.09
C ALA A 34 6.58 -12.14 15.65
N ASP A 35 5.31 -12.36 15.30
CA ASP A 35 4.80 -12.08 13.96
C ASP A 35 4.31 -10.65 13.78
N LYS A 36 4.21 -9.89 14.87
CA LYS A 36 3.69 -8.51 14.89
C LYS A 36 2.19 -8.43 14.56
N ARG A 37 1.44 -9.48 14.90
CA ARG A 37 0.00 -9.60 14.58
C ARG A 37 -0.85 -9.27 15.80
N LEU A 38 -1.90 -8.50 15.58
CA LEU A 38 -2.90 -8.13 16.58
C LEU A 38 -4.18 -8.89 16.34
N PHE A 39 -4.82 -9.36 17.40
CA PHE A 39 -6.05 -10.11 17.31
C PHE A 39 -7.11 -9.48 18.21
N THR A 40 -8.39 -9.71 17.93
CA THR A 40 -9.50 -9.49 18.85
C THR A 40 -10.45 -10.67 18.82
N GLU A 41 -11.14 -10.99 19.90
CA GLU A 41 -12.32 -11.85 19.78
C GLU A 41 -13.53 -11.02 19.28
N ASP A 42 -14.42 -11.60 18.48
CA ASP A 42 -15.68 -10.99 18.06
C ASP A 42 -16.88 -11.47 18.89
N SER A 43 -18.08 -10.98 18.59
CA SER A 43 -19.30 -11.28 19.35
C SER A 43 -19.83 -12.71 19.26
N SER A 44 -19.09 -13.59 18.59
CA SER A 44 -19.41 -15.01 18.44
C SER A 44 -18.31 -15.91 19.04
N ALA A 45 -17.44 -15.33 19.87
CA ALA A 45 -16.29 -15.98 20.46
C ALA A 45 -15.24 -16.46 19.44
N VAL A 46 -15.00 -15.68 18.38
CA VAL A 46 -14.00 -15.96 17.34
C VAL A 46 -12.86 -14.93 17.36
N VAL A 47 -11.60 -15.38 17.33
CA VAL A 47 -10.41 -14.51 17.31
C VAL A 47 -10.07 -14.07 15.87
N VAL A 48 -10.18 -12.77 15.56
CA VAL A 48 -9.89 -12.12 14.27
C VAL A 48 -8.64 -11.25 14.34
N GLU A 49 -7.93 -11.09 13.22
CA GLU A 49 -6.72 -10.27 13.17
C GLU A 49 -6.97 -8.86 12.65
N LEU A 50 -6.37 -7.88 13.32
CA LEU A 50 -6.52 -6.45 13.03
C LEU A 50 -5.30 -5.83 12.33
N GLY A 51 -4.23 -6.63 12.15
CA GLY A 51 -3.23 -6.43 11.11
C GLY A 51 -1.96 -5.66 11.49
N THR A 52 -0.83 -6.13 10.97
CA THR A 52 0.20 -5.41 10.17
C THR A 52 1.46 -6.29 10.07
N ASN A 53 2.35 -5.95 9.13
CA ASN A 53 3.51 -6.75 8.64
C ASN A 53 3.22 -7.84 7.57
N PRO A 54 2.31 -7.62 6.59
CA PRO A 54 2.23 -8.54 5.45
C PRO A 54 3.48 -8.39 4.57
N SER A 55 4.17 -9.50 4.31
CA SER A 55 5.21 -9.53 3.27
C SER A 55 4.62 -9.42 1.85
N SER A 56 3.31 -9.63 1.70
CA SER A 56 2.53 -9.41 0.48
C SER A 56 1.07 -9.13 0.81
N ILE A 57 0.41 -8.30 0.01
CA ILE A 57 -1.02 -8.01 0.11
C ILE A 57 -1.66 -8.35 -1.24
N THR A 58 -2.52 -9.36 -1.27
CA THR A 58 -3.33 -9.73 -2.45
C THR A 58 -4.78 -9.42 -2.14
N THR A 59 -5.30 -8.33 -2.68
CA THR A 59 -6.68 -7.89 -2.49
C THR A 59 -7.24 -7.41 -3.83
N GLY A 60 -8.53 -7.08 -3.87
CA GLY A 60 -9.16 -6.45 -5.03
C GLY A 60 -8.71 -4.99 -5.18
N ALA A 61 -9.67 -4.08 -5.27
CA ALA A 61 -9.34 -2.66 -5.24
C ALA A 61 -8.69 -2.29 -3.90
N ILE A 62 -7.47 -1.77 -3.94
CA ILE A 62 -6.89 -1.07 -2.81
C ILE A 62 -7.41 0.36 -2.87
N THR A 63 -8.40 0.66 -2.04
CA THR A 63 -8.81 2.04 -1.80
C THR A 63 -7.94 2.58 -0.69
N ALA A 64 -6.85 3.25 -1.07
CA ALA A 64 -6.04 4.02 -0.14
C ALA A 64 -6.46 5.48 -0.25
N THR A 65 -6.89 6.05 0.88
CA THR A 65 -7.15 7.50 0.98
C THR A 65 -5.86 8.30 1.21
N GLY A 66 -4.74 7.60 1.48
CA GLY A 66 -3.42 8.16 1.70
C GLY A 66 -2.41 7.83 0.60
N VAL A 67 -1.14 8.01 0.91
CA VAL A 67 -0.03 7.73 0.00
C VAL A 67 0.21 6.22 -0.11
N VAL A 68 0.35 5.73 -1.33
CA VAL A 68 0.85 4.37 -1.61
C VAL A 68 2.28 4.49 -2.11
N THR A 69 3.23 3.93 -1.35
CA THR A 69 4.64 3.89 -1.73
C THR A 69 4.99 2.50 -2.27
N ALA A 70 5.41 2.43 -3.53
CA ALA A 70 5.97 1.22 -4.13
C ALA A 70 7.48 1.43 -4.37
N ASN A 71 8.33 0.91 -3.47
CA ASN A 71 9.77 1.18 -3.48
C ASN A 71 10.55 0.55 -4.66
N ASN A 72 10.01 -0.51 -5.26
CA ASN A 72 10.67 -1.23 -6.34
C ASN A 72 9.94 -1.00 -7.67
N SER A 73 8.79 -1.64 -7.83
CA SER A 73 8.02 -1.57 -9.06
C SER A 73 6.54 -1.46 -8.72
N PHE A 74 5.84 -0.63 -9.49
CA PHE A 74 4.39 -0.66 -9.57
C PHE A 74 4.00 -1.32 -10.89
N LEU A 75 3.68 -2.60 -10.84
CA LEU A 75 3.28 -3.37 -12.02
C LEU A 75 1.78 -3.18 -12.25
N SER A 76 1.43 -2.41 -13.27
CA SER A 76 0.03 -2.23 -13.70
C SER A 76 -0.08 -2.28 -15.22
N SER A 77 -1.11 -2.96 -15.73
CA SER A 77 -1.41 -3.03 -17.17
C SER A 77 -1.95 -1.70 -17.70
N ASN A 78 -2.64 -0.94 -16.85
CA ASN A 78 -3.11 0.40 -17.13
C ASN A 78 -2.97 1.27 -15.88
N VAL A 79 -2.57 2.53 -16.08
CA VAL A 79 -2.50 3.49 -14.97
C VAL A 79 -3.25 4.72 -15.41
N THR A 80 -4.23 5.13 -14.61
CA THR A 80 -4.91 6.40 -14.78
C THR A 80 -4.43 7.35 -13.70
N ILE A 81 -3.84 8.47 -14.12
CA ILE A 81 -3.38 9.54 -13.23
C ILE A 81 -4.21 10.77 -13.55
N THR A 82 -5.15 11.10 -12.66
CA THR A 82 -6.09 12.21 -12.86
C THR A 82 -5.56 13.55 -12.35
N GLY A 83 -4.38 13.57 -11.74
CA GLY A 83 -3.72 14.79 -11.25
C GLY A 83 -2.32 14.53 -10.70
N GLY A 84 -1.64 15.61 -10.27
CA GLY A 84 -0.29 15.54 -9.72
C GLY A 84 0.81 15.51 -10.79
N THR A 85 2.01 15.09 -10.37
CA THR A 85 3.23 15.07 -11.21
C THR A 85 3.76 13.64 -11.34
N VAL A 86 4.35 13.33 -12.49
CA VAL A 86 5.11 12.10 -12.71
C VAL A 86 6.58 12.48 -12.89
N ASN A 87 7.43 12.20 -11.90
CA ASN A 87 8.84 12.64 -11.89
C ASN A 87 9.79 11.46 -12.11
N GLY A 88 10.86 11.67 -12.88
CA GLY A 88 11.92 10.66 -13.07
C GLY A 88 11.48 9.42 -13.85
N VAL A 89 10.34 9.49 -14.55
CA VAL A 89 9.80 8.36 -15.33
C VAL A 89 10.10 8.56 -16.82
N VAL A 90 10.62 7.51 -17.46
CA VAL A 90 10.66 7.43 -18.91
C VAL A 90 9.29 7.00 -19.42
N ILE A 91 8.66 7.83 -20.25
CA ILE A 91 7.37 7.53 -20.88
C ILE A 91 7.64 6.92 -22.25
N GLY A 92 7.09 5.72 -22.50
CA GLY A 92 7.22 5.05 -23.79
C GLY A 92 8.61 4.49 -24.07
N GLY A 93 9.15 3.67 -23.16
CA GLY A 93 10.45 2.98 -23.33
C GLY A 93 10.45 1.92 -24.44
N SER A 94 10.27 0.64 -24.08
CA SER A 94 10.45 -0.48 -25.03
C SER A 94 9.33 -0.62 -26.07
N THR A 95 8.08 -0.30 -25.70
CA THR A 95 6.92 -0.34 -26.60
C THR A 95 6.16 0.97 -26.45
N ALA A 96 6.71 2.03 -27.05
CA ALA A 96 6.11 3.35 -27.00
C ALA A 96 4.75 3.37 -27.71
N GLN A 97 3.77 3.99 -27.07
CA GLN A 97 2.50 4.37 -27.69
C GLN A 97 2.49 5.88 -27.93
N ALA A 98 1.47 6.38 -28.63
CA ALA A 98 1.31 7.82 -28.82
C ALA A 98 1.16 8.55 -27.48
N ILE A 99 1.88 9.66 -27.32
CA ILE A 99 1.68 10.60 -26.22
C ILE A 99 0.74 11.68 -26.75
N THR A 100 -0.46 11.77 -26.18
CA THR A 100 -1.46 12.77 -26.55
C THR A 100 -1.69 13.70 -25.38
N GLY A 101 -1.78 15.00 -25.66
CA GLY A 101 -2.06 16.01 -24.65
C GLY A 101 -2.48 17.30 -25.33
N THR A 102 -3.32 18.09 -24.67
CA THR A 102 -3.68 19.44 -25.14
C THR A 102 -2.46 20.35 -25.17
N VAL A 103 -1.57 20.21 -24.18
CA VAL A 103 -0.27 20.89 -24.11
C VAL A 103 0.76 19.89 -23.61
N ILE A 104 1.87 19.76 -24.35
CA ILE A 104 3.06 19.02 -23.94
C ILE A 104 4.22 20.01 -23.93
N THR A 105 4.79 20.26 -22.75
CA THR A 105 5.90 21.22 -22.58
C THR A 105 7.19 20.46 -22.30
N ALA A 106 8.20 20.67 -23.15
CA ALA A 106 9.58 20.26 -22.89
C ALA A 106 10.38 21.51 -22.47
N SER A 107 10.66 21.64 -21.17
CA SER A 107 11.36 22.82 -20.62
C SER A 107 12.83 22.92 -21.01
N THR A 108 13.43 21.79 -21.38
CA THR A 108 14.82 21.73 -21.85
C THR A 108 14.85 21.66 -23.36
N ASN A 109 14.43 20.52 -23.93
CA ASN A 109 14.34 20.33 -25.37
C ASN A 109 13.61 19.01 -25.71
N PHE A 110 13.18 18.90 -26.96
CA PHE A 110 13.03 17.59 -27.60
C PHE A 110 14.40 17.16 -28.13
N VAL A 111 14.82 15.92 -27.85
CA VAL A 111 16.09 15.35 -28.34
C VAL A 111 15.80 14.51 -29.59
N GLY A 112 16.57 14.70 -30.66
CA GLY A 112 16.46 13.94 -31.90
C GLY A 112 15.61 14.62 -32.97
N ALA A 113 15.42 13.92 -34.09
CA ALA A 113 14.58 14.40 -35.18
C ALA A 113 13.10 14.29 -34.82
N LEU A 114 12.35 15.35 -35.06
CA LEU A 114 10.89 15.28 -35.09
C LEU A 114 10.47 14.84 -36.50
N THR A 115 9.53 13.91 -36.57
CA THR A 115 8.90 13.47 -37.82
C THR A 115 7.43 13.87 -37.81
N GLY A 116 6.85 14.05 -39.00
CA GLY A 116 5.48 14.54 -39.15
C GLY A 116 5.36 16.05 -39.09
N ASP A 117 4.11 16.52 -39.12
CA ASP A 117 3.80 17.94 -39.18
C ASP A 117 4.00 18.59 -37.81
N THR A 118 4.87 19.59 -37.77
CA THR A 118 4.97 20.50 -36.62
C THR A 118 4.42 21.85 -37.06
N THR A 119 3.45 22.38 -36.32
CA THR A 119 2.92 23.73 -36.54
C THR A 119 3.20 24.54 -35.28
N GLY A 120 4.06 25.55 -35.39
CA GLY A 120 4.27 26.55 -34.35
C GLY A 120 3.34 27.74 -34.55
N THR A 121 3.01 28.42 -33.46
CA THR A 121 2.27 29.69 -33.44
C THR A 121 3.19 30.83 -33.06
#